data_AF-A0A4Z1BPN8-F1
#
_entry.id   AF-A0A4Z1BPN8-F1
#
_cell.length_a   1.000
_cell.length_b   1.000
_cell.length_c   1.000
_cell.angle_alpha   90.00
_cell.angle_beta   90.00
_cell.angle_gamma   90.00
#
_symmetry.space_group_name_H-M   'P 1'
#
loop_
_entity.id
_entity.type
_entity.pdbx_description
1 polymer ?
#
loop_
_entity_poly.entity_id
_entity_poly.type
_entity_poly.pdbx_seq_one_letter_code
_entity_poly.pdbx_strand_id
1 'polypeptide(L)'
;MAKALMLIITIVCIVYIVYNFIKDKPVINIFFVGIIQSTLLFLIRFFWIKQSFSKSFLSSFDLFMIIVVVIYLIYKLSKRRKEKEDK
;
A
#
# COMPACT_ATOMS: atom_id res chain seq x y z
N MET A 1 9.89 20.02 -10.03
CA MET A 1 10.57 18.69 -10.13
C MET A 1 9.96 17.65 -9.20
N ALA A 2 9.95 17.83 -7.86
CA ALA A 2 9.42 16.81 -6.92
C ALA A 2 7.95 16.39 -7.16
N LYS A 3 7.09 17.31 -7.63
CA LYS A 3 5.69 17.01 -7.96
C LYS A 3 5.55 16.04 -9.15
N ALA A 4 6.44 16.12 -10.14
CA ALA A 4 6.44 15.21 -11.28
C ALA A 4 6.86 13.79 -10.85
N LEU A 5 7.86 13.68 -9.97
CA LEU A 5 8.28 12.39 -9.39
C LEU A 5 7.16 11.71 -8.60
N MET A 6 6.40 12.47 -7.80
CA MET A 6 5.23 11.92 -7.10
C MET A 6 4.16 11.41 -8.07
N LEU A 7 3.92 12.12 -9.17
CA LEU A 7 2.96 11.68 -10.19
C LEU A 7 3.39 10.38 -10.87
N ILE A 8 4.67 10.26 -11.23
CA ILE A 8 5.21 9.03 -11.83
C ILE A 8 5.05 7.85 -10.88
N ILE A 9 5.39 8.02 -9.60
CA ILE A 9 5.25 6.96 -8.58
C ILE A 9 3.79 6.53 -8.43
N THR A 10 2.86 7.49 -8.41
CA THR A 10 1.43 7.19 -8.31
C THR A 10 0.93 6.42 -9.54
N ILE A 11 1.32 6.82 -10.77
CA ILE A 11 0.94 6.13 -12.00
C ILE A 11 1.48 4.70 -12.01
N VAL A 12 2.76 4.52 -11.69
CA VAL A 12 3.38 3.19 -11.61
C VAL A 12 2.66 2.31 -10.59
N CYS A 13 2.28 2.87 -9.43
CA CYS A 13 1.58 2.12 -8.42
C CYS A 13 0.17 1.68 -8.88
N ILE A 14 -0.59 2.58 -9.53
CA ILE A 14 -1.91 2.25 -10.09
C ILE A 14 -1.78 1.13 -11.12
N VAL A 15 -0.83 1.24 -12.07
CA VAL A 15 -0.60 0.19 -13.08
C VAL A 15 -0.24 -1.14 -12.43
N TYR A 16 0.57 -1.13 -11.37
CA TYR A 16 0.95 -2.34 -10.66
C TYR A 16 -0.21 -2.95 -9.87
N ILE A 17 -1.07 -2.14 -9.24
CA ILE A 17 -2.30 -2.59 -8.57
C ILE A 17 -3.23 -3.24 -9.60
N VAL A 18 -3.48 -2.58 -10.73
CA VAL A 18 -4.33 -3.10 -11.82
C VAL A 18 -3.76 -4.43 -12.35
N TYR A 19 -2.46 -4.53 -12.57
CA TYR A 19 -1.82 -5.77 -12.99
C TYR A 19 -1.96 -6.90 -11.97
N ASN A 20 -1.80 -6.61 -10.66
CA ASN A 20 -2.00 -7.61 -9.61
C ASN A 20 -3.46 -8.05 -9.51
N PHE A 21 -4.40 -7.13 -9.74
CA PHE A 21 -5.84 -7.42 -9.78
C PHE A 21 -6.20 -8.33 -10.97
N ILE A 22 -5.71 -8.02 -12.17
CA ILE A 22 -5.95 -8.83 -13.39
C ILE A 22 -5.35 -10.24 -13.25
N LYS A 23 -4.19 -10.37 -12.59
CA LYS A 23 -3.53 -11.67 -12.39
C LYS A 23 -4.00 -12.44 -11.16
N ASP A 24 -5.04 -11.99 -10.47
CA ASP A 24 -5.54 -12.59 -9.23
C ASP A 24 -4.41 -12.88 -8.23
N LYS A 25 -3.39 -12.02 -8.23
CA LYS A 25 -2.24 -12.19 -7.33
C LYS A 25 -2.71 -11.97 -5.90
N PRO A 26 -2.09 -12.65 -4.93
CA PRO A 26 -2.48 -12.50 -3.54
C PRO A 26 -2.44 -11.03 -3.14
N VAL A 27 -3.52 -10.56 -2.52
CA VAL A 27 -3.71 -9.17 -2.04
C VAL A 27 -2.54 -8.70 -1.15
N ILE A 28 -1.80 -9.64 -0.54
CA ILE A 28 -0.55 -9.36 0.18
C ILE A 28 0.49 -8.64 -0.70
N ASN A 29 0.52 -8.90 -2.00
CA ASN A 29 1.45 -8.27 -2.93
C ASN A 29 1.06 -6.79 -3.18
N ILE A 30 -0.24 -6.52 -3.27
CA ILE A 30 -0.79 -5.16 -3.35
C ILE A 30 -0.48 -4.38 -2.07
N PHE A 31 -0.46 -5.06 -0.92
CA PHE A 31 -0.07 -4.45 0.35
C PHE A 31 1.40 -3.99 0.38
N PHE A 32 2.33 -4.89 0.03
CA PHE A 32 3.75 -4.52 -0.01
C PHE A 32 4.01 -3.38 -0.98
N VAL A 33 3.32 -3.37 -2.13
CA VAL A 33 3.38 -2.30 -3.13
C VAL A 33 2.87 -0.97 -2.55
N GLY A 34 1.75 -0.99 -1.83
CA GLY A 34 1.22 0.17 -1.12
C GLY A 34 2.16 0.73 -0.07
N ILE A 35 2.75 -0.15 0.76
CA ILE A 35 3.75 0.27 1.76
C ILE A 35 4.95 0.91 1.08
N ILE A 36 5.52 0.25 0.05
CA ILE A 36 6.68 0.77 -0.68
C ILE A 36 6.36 2.13 -1.30
N GLN A 37 5.19 2.27 -1.93
CA GLN A 37 4.72 3.54 -2.49
C GLN A 37 4.60 4.63 -1.42
N SER A 38 3.95 4.34 -0.29
CA SER A 38 3.78 5.27 0.83
C SER A 38 5.13 5.69 1.43
N THR A 39 6.08 4.76 1.59
CA THR A 39 7.44 5.07 2.05
C THR A 39 8.21 5.94 1.05
N LEU A 40 8.10 5.67 -0.25
CA LEU A 40 8.71 6.49 -1.30
C LEU A 40 8.13 7.91 -1.33
N LEU A 41 6.81 8.04 -1.27
CA LEU A 41 6.12 9.33 -1.20
C LEU A 41 6.50 10.10 0.06
N PHE A 42 6.62 9.41 1.19
CA PHE A 42 7.06 9.98 2.45
C PHE A 42 8.47 10.54 2.36
N LEU A 43 9.42 9.77 1.83
CA LEU A 43 10.81 10.19 1.63
C LEU A 43 10.90 11.45 0.76
N ILE A 44 10.14 11.49 -0.35
CA ILE A 44 10.11 12.67 -1.23
C ILE A 44 9.54 13.89 -0.49
N ARG A 45 8.47 13.74 0.29
CA ARG A 45 7.88 14.88 1.00
C ARG A 45 8.74 15.37 2.17
N PHE A 46 9.36 14.44 2.88
CA PHE A 46 10.21 14.76 4.03
C PHE A 46 11.55 15.38 3.59
N PHE A 47 12.27 14.75 2.66
CA PHE A 47 13.59 15.24 2.22
C PHE A 47 13.51 16.36 1.18
N TRP A 48 12.59 16.28 0.21
CA TRP A 48 12.58 17.20 -0.93
C TRP A 48 11.67 18.40 -0.74
N ILE A 49 10.53 18.22 -0.07
CA ILE A 49 9.54 19.30 0.18
C ILE A 49 9.77 19.93 1.57
N LYS A 50 10.66 19.34 2.41
CA LYS A 50 10.93 19.77 3.79
C LYS A 50 9.66 19.94 4.63
N GLN A 51 8.65 19.12 4.35
CA GLN A 51 7.39 19.13 5.08
C GLN A 51 7.55 18.36 6.40
N SER A 52 6.97 18.89 7.49
CA SER A 52 7.05 18.30 8.84
C SER A 52 6.76 16.80 8.85
N PHE A 53 7.53 16.04 9.65
CA PHE A 53 7.51 14.58 9.73
C PHE A 53 6.08 14.03 9.82
N SER A 54 5.30 14.48 10.81
CA SER A 54 3.92 14.01 11.02
C SER A 54 3.00 14.34 9.83
N LYS A 55 3.18 15.50 9.20
CA LYS A 55 2.37 15.94 8.06
C LYS A 55 2.72 15.18 6.78
N SER A 56 4.00 14.90 6.58
CA SER A 56 4.49 14.07 5.48
C SER A 56 4.05 12.63 5.64
N PHE A 57 4.08 12.10 6.87
CA PHE A 57 3.66 10.74 7.20
C PHE A 57 2.17 10.55 6.94
N LEU A 58 1.31 11.34 7.59
CA LEU A 58 -0.15 11.26 7.44
C LEU A 58 -0.62 11.45 5.99
N SER A 59 0.07 12.26 5.21
CA SER A 59 -0.34 12.55 3.85
C SER A 59 0.25 11.58 2.81
N SER A 60 1.18 10.71 3.21
CA SER A 60 1.77 9.66 2.36
C SER A 60 1.29 8.26 2.72
N PHE A 61 0.97 8.03 4.00
CA PHE A 61 0.38 6.79 4.48
C PHE A 61 -1.13 6.83 4.32
N ASP A 62 -1.62 6.02 3.38
CA ASP A 62 -3.05 5.83 3.20
C ASP A 62 -3.57 4.90 4.30
N LEU A 63 -4.07 5.50 5.39
CA LEU A 63 -4.62 4.77 6.54
C LEU A 63 -5.74 3.81 6.12
N PHE A 64 -6.47 4.15 5.05
CA PHE A 64 -7.49 3.28 4.49
C PHE A 64 -6.89 1.97 3.97
N MET A 65 -5.78 2.05 3.25
CA MET A 65 -5.10 0.87 2.71
C MET A 65 -4.55 -0.03 3.83
N ILE A 66 -4.02 0.56 4.91
CA ILE A 66 -3.59 -0.19 6.11
C ILE A 66 -4.78 -0.93 6.73
N ILE A 67 -5.92 -0.25 6.93
CA ILE A 67 -7.12 -0.84 7.53
C ILE A 67 -7.64 -2.01 6.70
N VAL A 68 -7.77 -1.82 5.38
CA VAL A 68 -8.23 -2.89 4.47
C VAL A 68 -7.32 -4.12 4.56
N VAL A 69 -6.02 -3.93 4.67
CA VAL A 69 -5.07 -5.05 4.76
C VAL A 69 -5.16 -5.75 6.10
N VAL A 70 -5.28 -5.03 7.20
CA VAL A 70 -5.46 -5.64 8.53
C VAL A 70 -6.72 -6.48 8.54
N ILE A 71 -7.84 -5.96 8.02
CA ILE A 71 -9.10 -6.70 7.89
C ILE A 71 -8.93 -7.94 6.99
N TYR A 72 -8.24 -7.80 5.85
CA TYR A 72 -8.01 -8.93 4.94
C TYR A 72 -7.09 -10.00 5.54
N LEU A 73 -6.05 -9.62 6.29
CA LEU A 73 -5.19 -10.55 7.02
C LEU A 73 -6.01 -11.36 8.04
N ILE A 74 -6.87 -10.67 8.80
CA ILE A 74 -7.78 -11.33 9.75
C ILE A 74 -8.73 -12.27 9.01
N TYR A 75 -9.34 -11.83 7.91
CA TYR A 75 -10.24 -12.66 7.10
C TYR A 75 -9.52 -13.90 6.55
N LYS A 76 -8.32 -13.74 5.98
CA LYS A 76 -7.56 -14.83 5.39
C LYS A 76 -7.05 -15.82 6.44
N LEU A 77 -6.60 -15.33 7.60
CA LEU A 77 -6.21 -16.18 8.72
C LEU A 77 -7.41 -16.97 9.25
N SER A 78 -8.59 -16.34 9.34
CA SER A 78 -9.84 -16.97 9.75
C SER A 78 -10.28 -18.05 8.75
N LYS A 79 -10.25 -17.75 7.44
CA LYS A 79 -10.59 -18.71 6.38
C LYS A 79 -9.69 -19.94 6.38
N ARG A 80 -8.36 -19.75 6.51
CA ARG A 80 -7.42 -20.89 6.61
C ARG A 80 -7.63 -21.73 7.87
N ARG A 81 -8.14 -21.13 8.95
CA ARG A 81 -8.43 -21.84 10.19
C ARG A 81 -9.65 -22.75 10.01
N LYS A 82 -10.72 -22.23 9.39
CA LYS A 82 -11.92 -23.03 9.02
C LYS A 82 -11.60 -24.19 8.08
N GLU A 83 -10.81 -23.95 7.03
CA GLU A 83 -10.37 -25.01 6.10
C GLU A 83 -9.51 -26.11 6.76
N LYS A 84 -8.95 -25.86 7.95
CA LYS A 84 -8.21 -26.86 8.75
C LYS A 84 -9.08 -27.56 9.81
N GLU A 85 -10.24 -27.01 10.15
CA GLU A 85 -11.21 -27.64 11.07
C GLU A 85 -12.18 -28.57 10.32
N ASP A 86 -12.43 -28.30 9.02
CA ASP A 86 -13.26 -29.15 8.14
C ASP A 86 -12.48 -30.33 7.49
N LYS A 87 -11.23 -30.60 7.91
CA LYS A 87 -10.39 -31.72 7.46
C LYS A 87 -9.98 -32.61 8.61
#